data_AF-A0A7Y7DDE0-F1
#
_entry.id   AF-A0A7Y7DDE0-F1
#
_cell.length_a   1.000
_cell.length_b   1.000
_cell.length_c   1.000
_cell.angle_alpha   90.00
_cell.angle_beta   90.00
_cell.angle_gamma   90.00
#
_symmetry.space_group_name_H-M   'P 1'
#
loop_
_entity.id
_entity.type
_entity.pdbx_description
1 polymer ?
#
loop_
_entity_poly.entity_id
_entity_poly.type
_entity_poly.pdbx_seq_one_letter_code
_entity_poly.pdbx_strand_id
1 'polypeptide(L)' 'MTGLTGPENDVPLGEGELDFPSILKEANRIGIKHMFIEDESEHELEALPKSISYLRNLRY' A
#
# COMPACT_ATOMS: atom_id res chain seq x y z
N MET A 1 -1.36 -2.03 -16.01
CA MET A 1 -2.56 -1.39 -15.44
C MET A 1 -2.17 0.05 -15.23
N THR A 2 -2.81 1.01 -15.90
CA THR A 2 -2.59 2.43 -15.58
C THR A 2 -3.82 2.85 -14.79
N GLY A 3 -3.64 3.21 -13.51
CA GLY A 3 -4.66 3.97 -12.79
C GLY A 3 -5.03 5.18 -13.66
N LEU A 4 -6.31 5.42 -13.89
CA LEU A 4 -6.78 6.50 -14.78
C LEU A 4 -6.70 7.88 -14.08
N THR A 5 -5.92 7.97 -13.01
CA THR A 5 -5.75 9.10 -12.10
C THR A 5 -4.26 9.44 -12.07
N GLY A 6 -3.94 10.74 -12.02
CA GLY A 6 -2.53 11.15 -11.94
C GLY A 6 -1.93 10.92 -10.55
N PRO A 7 -0.59 11.06 -10.42
CA PRO A 7 0.16 10.86 -9.17
C PRO A 7 -0.33 11.71 -7.99
N GLU A 8 -1.02 12.82 -8.27
CA GLU A 8 -1.62 13.67 -7.25
C GLU A 8 -2.73 12.99 -6.43
N ASN A 9 -3.22 11.85 -6.89
CA ASN A 9 -4.23 11.05 -6.19
C ASN A 9 -3.62 9.91 -5.38
N ASP A 10 -2.30 9.73 -5.44
CA ASP A 10 -1.62 8.73 -4.64
C ASP A 10 -1.60 9.14 -3.17
N VAL A 11 -1.93 8.20 -2.30
CA VAL A 11 -2.02 8.40 -0.85
C VAL A 11 -1.25 7.30 -0.12
N PRO A 12 -0.73 7.58 1.09
CA PRO A 12 -0.12 6.55 1.91
C PRO A 12 -1.04 5.34 2.12
N LEU A 13 -0.45 4.15 2.24
CA LEU A 13 -1.20 2.93 2.51
C LEU A 13 -2.01 3.09 3.80
N GLY A 14 -3.29 2.71 3.75
CA GLY A 14 -4.24 2.86 4.86
C GLY A 14 -5.07 4.14 4.83
N GLU A 15 -4.75 5.10 3.95
CA GLU A 15 -5.55 6.32 3.75
C GLU A 15 -6.39 6.27 2.46
N GLY A 16 -6.10 5.30 1.58
CA GLY A 16 -6.86 5.05 0.34
C GLY A 16 -8.01 4.06 0.49
N GLU A 17 -8.55 3.62 -0.65
CA GLU A 17 -9.77 2.81 -0.71
C GLU A 17 -9.52 1.29 -0.56
N LEU A 18 -8.26 0.85 -0.57
CA LEU A 18 -7.91 -0.57 -0.55
C LEU A 18 -8.01 -1.19 0.85
N ASP A 19 -8.64 -2.36 0.94
CA ASP A 19 -8.69 -3.19 2.15
C ASP A 19 -7.41 -4.03 2.30
N PHE A 20 -6.33 -3.41 2.77
CA PHE A 20 -5.06 -4.08 3.00
C PHE A 20 -5.16 -5.29 3.95
N PRO A 21 -5.89 -5.24 5.08
CA PRO A 21 -6.09 -6.43 5.93
C PRO A 21 -6.59 -7.65 5.16
N SER A 22 -7.66 -7.51 4.37
CA SER A 22 -8.22 -8.63 3.61
C SER A 22 -7.29 -9.09 2.48
N ILE A 23 -6.66 -8.14 1.77
CA ILE A 23 -5.69 -8.43 0.71
C ILE A 23 -4.51 -9.24 1.26
N LEU A 24 -3.92 -8.80 2.36
CA LEU A 24 -2.74 -9.45 2.94
C LEU A 24 -3.11 -10.80 3.58
N LYS A 25 -4.30 -10.94 4.16
CA LYS A 25 -4.80 -12.23 4.65
C LYS A 25 -4.90 -13.25 3.53
N GLU A 26 -5.44 -12.84 2.39
CA GLU A 26 -5.57 -13.70 1.22
C GLU A 26 -4.22 -14.01 0.58
N ALA A 27 -3.34 -13.01 0.48
CA ALA A 27 -1.97 -13.18 -0.01
C ALA A 27 -1.21 -14.24 0.81
N ASN A 28 -1.33 -14.20 2.14
CA ASN A 28 -0.77 -15.21 3.03
C ASN A 28 -1.42 -16.58 2.81
N ARG A 29 -2.75 -16.65 2.67
CA ARG A 29 -3.50 -17.90 2.45
C ARG A 29 -3.06 -18.63 1.18
N ILE A 30 -2.83 -17.90 0.09
CA ILE A 30 -2.44 -18.48 -1.20
C ILE A 30 -0.92 -18.63 -1.36
N GLY A 31 -0.13 -18.19 -0.37
CA GLY A 31 1.30 -18.42 -0.31
C GLY A 31 2.17 -17.39 -1.04
N ILE A 32 1.70 -16.16 -1.25
CA ILE A 32 2.52 -15.05 -1.76
C ILE A 32 3.67 -14.78 -0.78
N LYS A 33 4.91 -14.70 -1.30
CA LYS A 33 6.12 -14.55 -0.47
C LYS A 33 6.77 -13.17 -0.53
N HIS A 34 6.57 -12.45 -1.62
CA HIS A 34 7.22 -11.17 -1.87
C HIS A 34 6.18 -10.16 -2.33
N MET A 35 6.19 -9.00 -1.68
CA MET A 35 5.36 -7.84 -1.99
C MET A 35 6.27 -6.62 -1.92
N PHE A 36 6.05 -5.66 -2.80
CA PHE A 36 6.84 -4.43 -2.90
C PHE A 36 5.92 -3.23 -2.72
N ILE A 37 6.44 -2.17 -2.11
CA ILE A 37 5.78 -0.87 -2.09
C ILE A 37 6.36 -0.09 -3.26
N GLU A 38 5.48 0.41 -4.12
CA GLU A 38 5.78 1.35 -5.19
C GLU A 38 5.01 2.62 -4.86
N ASP A 39 5.71 3.76 -4.88
CA ASP A 39 5.15 5.07 -4.60
C ASP A 39 5.58 5.97 -5.77
N GLU A 40 4.63 6.29 -6.64
CA GLU A 40 4.83 7.11 -7.84
C GLU A 40 4.44 8.58 -7.60
N SER A 41 4.13 8.94 -6.34
CA SER A 41 3.76 10.30 -5.97
C SER A 41 4.96 11.25 -5.99
N GLU A 42 4.68 12.57 -6.08
CA GLU A 42 5.73 13.61 -5.93
C GLU A 42 6.19 13.80 -4.47
N HIS A 43 5.64 13.03 -3.54
CA HIS A 43 5.87 13.12 -2.10
C HIS A 43 6.34 11.79 -1.50
N GLU A 44 7.02 10.97 -2.28
CA GLU A 44 7.40 9.60 -1.95
C GLU A 44 8.24 9.53 -0.67
N LEU A 45 9.13 10.50 -0.45
CA LEU A 45 9.97 10.57 0.75
C LEU A 45 9.18 10.84 2.04
N GLU A 46 8.01 11.46 1.93
CA GLU A 46 7.11 11.73 3.05
C GLU A 46 6.05 10.64 3.22
N ALA A 47 5.58 10.06 2.13
CA ALA A 47 4.53 9.04 2.10
C ALA A 47 5.06 7.64 2.47
N LEU A 48 6.23 7.23 1.96
CA LEU A 48 6.82 5.91 2.23
C LEU A 48 6.96 5.60 3.74
N PRO A 49 7.50 6.50 4.59
CA PRO A 49 7.59 6.24 6.03
C PRO A 49 6.23 6.00 6.69
N LYS A 50 5.18 6.70 6.25
CA LYS A 50 3.81 6.54 6.77
C LYS A 50 3.24 5.18 6.37
N SER A 51 3.37 4.81 5.09
CA SER A 51 2.98 3.50 4.55
C SER A 51 3.68 2.34 5.28
N ILE A 52 4.98 2.45 5.53
CA ILE A 52 5.74 1.46 6.31
C ILE A 52 5.23 1.38 7.75
N SER A 53 4.95 2.53 8.38
CA SER A 53 4.41 2.57 9.74
C SER A 53 3.04 1.89 9.84
N TYR A 54 2.15 2.16 8.87
CA TYR A 54 0.85 1.50 8.76
C TYR A 54 1.01 -0.03 8.71
N LEU A 55 1.81 -0.54 7.77
CA LEU A 55 2.02 -1.98 7.60
C LEU A 55 2.64 -2.65 8.83
N ARG A 56 3.58 -1.99 9.52
CA ARG A 56 4.21 -2.52 10.75
C ARG A 56 3.22 -2.70 11.90
N ASN A 57 2.18 -1.88 11.95
CA ASN A 57 1.18 -1.92 13.02
C ASN A 57 -0.09 -2.69 12.64
N LEU A 58 -0.21 -3.09 11.37
CA LEU A 58 -1.38 -3.78 10.85
C LEU A 58 -1.51 -5.18 11.44
N ARG A 59 -2.73 -5.55 11.87
CA ARG A 59 -3.06 -6.87 12.40
C ARG A 59 -4.23 -7.45 11.60
N TYR A 60 -4.07 -8.67 11.07
CA TYR A 60 -5.06 -9.33 10.20
C TYR A 60 -4.92 -10.86 10.23
#